data_AF-A0A422PAH5-F1
#
_entry.id   AF-A0A422PAH5-F1
#
_cell.length_a   1.000
_cell.length_b   1.000
_cell.length_c   1.000
_cell.angle_alpha   90.00
_cell.angle_beta   90.00
_cell.angle_gamma   90.00
#
_symmetry.space_group_name_H-M   'P 1'
#
loop_
_entity.id
_entity.type
_entity.pdbx_description
1 polymer ?
#
loop_
_entity_poly.entity_id
_entity_poly.type
_entity_poly.pdbx_seq_one_letter_code
_entity_poly.pdbx_strand_id
1 'polypeptide(L)'
;MSSTVCITGARFSPENEAILWTHAMARGYAANVWVPQGLVERLRLRERGHKPAGPVGINAANGRRFFYNLSQLVCTEQELREEVSLRFAPVPLGPVKCEPVFDAWHPLNTNGEPFPQSFADEVHARFGRHYAEGHSRYWATVDEAEFIFDSPFNSSFLKESNAVALPVTEGYPCVMYYSVRGTRRPDVFNPLTCRRYQPVNFYGRLYSPSVATQMKASAISYGCINSLIWLTTKRAHKHGIGVRSGVKPLTFCADGIFHLVNIAMTKDPARLSDLILSQMLPGLTDDDRLTIS
;
A
#
# COMPACT_ATOMS: atom_id res chain seq x y z
N MET A 1 -18.66 -21.94 -5.39
CA MET A 1 -17.87 -22.11 -4.15
C MET A 1 -17.57 -20.72 -3.61
N SER A 2 -17.95 -20.42 -2.38
CA SER A 2 -17.76 -19.09 -1.80
C SER A 2 -16.26 -18.86 -1.55
N SER A 3 -15.74 -17.71 -1.99
CA SER A 3 -14.31 -17.35 -1.84
C SER A 3 -13.95 -17.17 -0.36
N THR A 4 -12.70 -17.50 -0.01
CA THR A 4 -12.19 -17.32 1.36
C THR A 4 -11.83 -15.85 1.58
N VAL A 5 -12.46 -15.22 2.57
CA VAL A 5 -12.39 -13.76 2.77
C VAL A 5 -12.06 -13.40 4.21
N CYS A 6 -11.40 -12.26 4.39
CA CYS A 6 -11.26 -11.66 5.71
C CYS A 6 -12.62 -11.11 6.18
N ILE A 7 -12.86 -11.03 7.49
CA ILE A 7 -14.05 -10.39 8.09
C ILE A 7 -14.18 -8.93 7.66
N THR A 8 -13.05 -8.31 7.32
CA THR A 8 -12.97 -6.98 6.73
C THR A 8 -13.23 -7.01 5.22
N GLY A 9 -13.86 -8.02 4.63
CA GLY A 9 -14.13 -8.10 3.17
C GLY A 9 -12.90 -8.20 2.24
N ALA A 10 -11.69 -8.02 2.77
CA ALA A 10 -10.46 -8.09 1.99
C ALA A 10 -10.22 -9.50 1.48
N ARG A 11 -9.83 -9.60 0.20
CA ARG A 11 -9.40 -10.86 -0.40
C ARG A 11 -7.96 -11.14 -0.02
N PHE A 12 -7.67 -12.41 0.24
CA PHE A 12 -6.31 -12.87 0.41
C PHE A 12 -5.63 -12.97 -0.97
N SER A 13 -4.29 -12.92 -0.99
CA SER A 13 -3.56 -13.36 -2.18
C SER A 13 -3.90 -14.83 -2.47
N PRO A 14 -3.84 -15.29 -3.73
CA PRO A 14 -4.18 -16.68 -4.07
C PRO A 14 -3.45 -17.72 -3.21
N GLU A 15 -2.18 -17.49 -2.91
CA GLU A 15 -1.35 -18.33 -2.04
C GLU A 15 -1.89 -18.39 -0.60
N ASN A 16 -2.20 -17.24 -0.01
CA ASN A 16 -2.74 -17.17 1.34
C ASN A 16 -4.18 -17.71 1.41
N GLU A 17 -4.96 -17.50 0.36
CA GLU A 17 -6.29 -18.08 0.19
C GLU A 17 -6.21 -19.61 0.20
N ALA A 18 -5.28 -20.19 -0.57
CA ALA A 18 -5.06 -21.63 -0.62
C ALA A 18 -4.62 -22.22 0.73
N ILE A 19 -3.73 -21.53 1.46
CA ILE A 19 -3.29 -21.95 2.81
C ILE A 19 -4.49 -21.97 3.77
N LEU A 20 -5.23 -20.87 3.84
CA LEU A 20 -6.39 -20.75 4.72
C LEU A 20 -7.47 -21.77 4.37
N TRP A 21 -7.78 -21.94 3.08
CA TRP A 21 -8.73 -22.93 2.61
C TRP A 21 -8.31 -24.35 2.98
N THR A 22 -7.04 -24.71 2.77
CA THR A 22 -6.50 -26.03 3.14
C THR A 22 -6.64 -26.29 4.64
N HIS A 23 -6.36 -25.27 5.47
CA HIS A 23 -6.55 -25.37 6.91
C HIS A 23 -8.02 -25.48 7.32
N ALA A 24 -8.93 -24.75 6.66
CA ALA A 24 -10.36 -24.87 6.89
C ALA A 24 -10.85 -26.29 6.57
N MET A 25 -10.45 -26.84 5.42
CA MET A 25 -10.80 -28.20 5.02
C MET A 25 -10.24 -29.24 5.98
N ALA A 26 -8.95 -29.16 6.30
CA ALA A 26 -8.28 -30.12 7.19
C ALA A 26 -8.85 -30.11 8.62
N ARG A 27 -9.38 -28.98 9.08
CA ARG A 27 -9.94 -28.81 10.44
C ARG A 27 -11.47 -28.80 10.48
N GLY A 28 -12.13 -29.04 9.34
CA GLY A 28 -13.60 -29.08 9.24
C GLY A 28 -14.29 -27.75 9.57
N TYR A 29 -13.63 -26.62 9.29
CA TYR A 29 -14.21 -25.30 9.54
C TYR A 29 -15.33 -25.00 8.55
N ALA A 30 -16.50 -24.63 9.07
CA ALA A 30 -17.72 -24.45 8.28
C ALA A 30 -17.86 -23.06 7.65
N ALA A 31 -17.06 -22.08 8.08
CA ALA A 31 -17.14 -20.71 7.59
C ALA A 31 -15.99 -20.41 6.61
N ASN A 32 -16.27 -19.56 5.62
CA ASN A 32 -15.26 -19.06 4.67
C ASN A 32 -14.66 -17.72 5.08
N VAL A 33 -15.02 -17.26 6.29
CA VAL A 33 -14.64 -15.95 6.83
C VAL A 33 -13.53 -16.12 7.86
N TRP A 34 -12.50 -15.28 7.75
CA TRP A 34 -11.34 -15.29 8.62
C TRP A 34 -11.17 -13.97 9.36
N VAL A 35 -10.91 -14.05 10.66
CA VAL A 35 -10.83 -12.94 11.60
C VAL A 35 -9.38 -12.78 12.06
N PRO A 36 -8.74 -11.60 11.88
CA PRO A 36 -7.38 -11.38 12.36
C PRO A 36 -7.28 -11.56 13.87
N GLN A 37 -6.22 -12.23 14.36
CA GLN A 37 -5.99 -12.46 15.79
C GLN A 37 -6.03 -11.15 16.60
N GLY A 38 -5.40 -10.08 16.11
CA GLY A 38 -5.43 -8.79 16.80
C GLY A 38 -6.83 -8.16 16.91
N LEU A 39 -7.81 -8.60 16.10
CA LEU A 39 -9.21 -8.20 16.25
C LEU A 39 -9.92 -9.06 17.31
N VAL A 40 -9.66 -10.37 17.30
CA VAL A 40 -10.13 -11.31 18.34
C VAL A 40 -9.70 -10.84 19.73
N GLU A 41 -8.42 -10.46 19.88
CA GLU A 41 -7.86 -9.96 21.14
C GLU A 41 -8.48 -8.63 21.58
N ARG A 42 -8.59 -7.66 20.66
CA ARG A 42 -9.17 -6.33 20.97
C ARG A 42 -10.64 -6.39 21.36
N LEU A 43 -11.41 -7.21 20.68
CA LEU A 43 -12.84 -7.40 20.96
C LEU A 43 -13.08 -8.44 22.06
N ARG A 44 -12.03 -9.08 22.59
CA ARG A 44 -12.09 -10.15 23.60
C ARG A 44 -13.08 -11.25 23.21
N LEU A 45 -13.06 -11.62 21.92
CA LEU A 45 -13.97 -12.63 21.39
C LEU A 45 -13.64 -13.98 22.01
N ARG A 46 -14.67 -14.75 22.34
CA ARG A 46 -14.52 -16.08 22.93
C ARG A 46 -14.40 -17.11 21.81
N GLU A 47 -13.42 -18.00 21.97
CA GLU A 47 -13.24 -19.16 21.10
C GLU A 47 -14.30 -20.23 21.44
N ARG A 48 -14.75 -20.97 20.42
CA ARG A 48 -15.80 -21.98 20.51
C ARG A 48 -15.17 -23.35 20.83
N GLY A 49 -15.63 -23.99 21.91
CA GLY A 49 -15.23 -25.34 22.32
C GLY A 49 -14.19 -25.39 23.45
N HIS A 50 -13.98 -26.59 24.03
CA HIS A 50 -13.11 -26.81 25.20
C HIS A 50 -11.61 -26.92 24.90
N LYS A 51 -11.22 -27.13 23.63
CA LYS A 51 -9.82 -27.11 23.13
C LYS A 51 -9.80 -26.45 21.75
N PRO A 52 -9.81 -25.12 21.68
CA PRO A 52 -9.81 -24.45 20.39
C PRO A 52 -8.44 -24.63 19.71
N ALA A 53 -8.48 -24.98 18.43
CA ALA A 53 -7.27 -25.02 17.61
C ALA A 53 -6.72 -23.59 17.47
N GLY A 54 -5.40 -23.42 17.63
CA GLY A 54 -4.77 -22.11 17.50
C GLY A 54 -4.94 -21.48 16.11
N PRO A 55 -4.73 -20.16 16.00
CA PRO A 55 -4.93 -19.42 14.76
C PRO A 55 -3.97 -19.89 13.67
N VAL A 56 -4.39 -19.72 12.42
CA VAL A 56 -3.60 -20.07 11.24
C VAL A 56 -2.71 -18.88 10.88
N GLY A 57 -1.40 -19.11 10.82
CA GLY A 57 -0.43 -18.09 10.48
C GLY A 57 -0.12 -18.08 8.98
N ILE A 58 -0.46 -16.99 8.29
CA ILE A 58 -0.11 -16.72 6.89
C ILE A 58 1.03 -15.70 6.79
N ASN A 59 1.80 -15.75 5.70
CA ASN A 59 2.85 -14.75 5.45
C ASN A 59 2.24 -13.56 4.72
N ALA A 60 2.36 -12.37 5.32
CA ALA A 60 1.98 -11.10 4.70
C ALA A 60 3.23 -10.25 4.45
N ALA A 61 3.08 -9.20 3.64
CA ALA A 61 4.17 -8.26 3.31
C ALA A 61 4.82 -7.59 4.55
N ASN A 62 4.11 -7.56 5.68
CA ASN A 62 4.57 -7.00 6.96
C ASN A 62 4.81 -8.08 8.04
N GLY A 63 5.19 -9.29 7.61
CA GLY A 63 5.50 -10.41 8.50
C GLY A 63 4.36 -11.42 8.62
N ARG A 64 4.54 -12.37 9.54
CA ARG A 64 3.56 -13.44 9.76
C ARG A 64 2.33 -12.88 10.48
N ARG A 65 1.15 -13.10 9.91
CA ARG A 65 -0.14 -12.67 10.46
C ARG A 65 -0.99 -13.88 10.78
N PHE A 66 -1.74 -13.82 11.86
CA PHE A 66 -2.51 -14.94 12.38
C PHE A 66 -4.00 -14.67 12.27
N PHE A 67 -4.76 -15.68 11.86
CA PHE A 67 -6.19 -15.58 11.61
C PHE A 67 -6.94 -16.75 12.25
N TYR A 68 -8.07 -16.44 12.86
CA TYR A 68 -9.07 -17.40 13.29
C TYR A 68 -10.12 -17.54 12.20
N ASN A 69 -10.56 -18.76 11.92
CA ASN A 69 -11.78 -18.93 11.15
C ASN A 69 -12.98 -18.54 12.01
N LEU A 70 -13.99 -17.90 11.43
CA LEU A 70 -15.17 -17.44 12.17
C LEU A 70 -15.88 -18.59 12.91
N SER A 71 -15.88 -19.81 12.35
CA SER A 71 -16.47 -20.99 13.02
C SER A 71 -15.76 -21.38 14.32
N GLN A 72 -14.55 -20.87 14.56
CA GLN A 72 -13.82 -21.03 15.81
C GLN A 72 -14.25 -20.03 16.89
N LEU A 73 -15.12 -19.08 16.59
CA LEU A 73 -15.57 -18.05 17.52
C LEU A 73 -17.02 -18.29 17.94
N VAL A 74 -17.39 -17.79 19.11
CA VAL A 74 -18.77 -17.91 19.61
C VAL A 74 -19.73 -17.00 18.84
N CYS A 75 -19.27 -15.80 18.46
CA CYS A 75 -20.08 -14.80 17.76
C CYS A 75 -20.39 -15.17 16.30
N THR A 76 -21.51 -14.66 15.82
CA THR A 76 -21.91 -14.74 14.41
C THR A 76 -21.17 -13.69 13.57
N GLU A 77 -21.20 -13.85 12.23
CA GLU A 77 -20.64 -12.86 11.31
C GLU A 77 -21.29 -11.48 11.48
N GLN A 78 -22.61 -11.48 11.67
CA GLN A 78 -23.40 -10.26 11.82
C GLN A 78 -23.08 -9.53 13.12
N GLU A 79 -23.07 -10.23 14.26
CA GLU A 79 -22.68 -9.65 15.56
C GLU A 79 -21.25 -9.10 15.52
N LEU A 80 -20.33 -9.82 14.87
CA LEU A 80 -18.95 -9.38 14.73
C LEU A 80 -18.85 -8.12 13.85
N ARG A 81 -19.64 -8.04 12.77
CA ARG A 81 -19.73 -6.83 11.95
C ARG A 81 -20.32 -5.67 12.72
N GLU A 82 -21.39 -5.88 13.48
CA GLU A 82 -22.05 -4.85 14.28
C GLU A 82 -21.13 -4.33 15.40
N GLU A 83 -20.40 -5.19 16.12
CA GLU A 83 -19.42 -4.77 17.14
C GLU A 83 -18.24 -3.99 16.54
N VAL A 84 -17.77 -4.40 15.36
CA VAL A 84 -16.77 -3.63 14.61
C VAL A 84 -17.35 -2.28 14.19
N SER A 85 -18.57 -2.24 13.64
CA SER A 85 -19.22 -0.99 13.23
C SER A 85 -19.53 -0.05 14.41
N LEU A 86 -19.92 -0.56 15.57
CA LEU A 86 -20.21 0.24 16.78
C LEU A 86 -18.96 0.87 17.39
N ARG A 87 -17.83 0.16 17.40
CA ARG A 87 -16.57 0.67 17.97
C ARG A 87 -15.75 1.52 17.00
N PHE A 88 -16.06 1.45 15.71
CA PHE A 88 -15.35 2.17 14.65
C PHE A 88 -16.31 3.02 13.79
N ALA A 89 -17.42 3.50 14.37
CA ALA A 89 -18.51 4.17 13.65
C ALA A 89 -18.03 5.36 12.79
N PRO A 90 -18.37 5.39 11.48
CA PRO A 90 -18.21 6.57 10.63
C PRO A 90 -19.35 7.57 10.84
N VAL A 91 -19.06 8.86 10.70
CA VAL A 91 -20.03 9.97 10.55
C VAL A 91 -20.74 9.80 9.18
N PRO A 92 -22.07 9.92 9.08
CA PRO A 92 -22.78 9.67 7.82
C PRO A 92 -22.57 10.80 6.81
N LEU A 93 -22.22 10.47 5.57
CA LEU A 93 -22.11 11.40 4.43
C LEU A 93 -23.19 11.09 3.39
N GLY A 94 -23.85 12.15 2.92
CA GLY A 94 -24.92 12.11 1.92
C GLY A 94 -24.46 11.81 0.48
N PRO A 95 -25.40 11.83 -0.49
CA PRO A 95 -25.21 11.24 -1.81
C PRO A 95 -24.17 12.00 -2.65
N VAL A 96 -23.27 11.21 -3.25
CA VAL A 96 -22.18 11.65 -4.13
C VAL A 96 -22.74 12.28 -5.41
N LYS A 97 -22.38 13.55 -5.66
CA LYS A 97 -22.57 14.24 -6.95
C LYS A 97 -21.23 14.41 -7.68
N CYS A 98 -21.33 14.45 -9.01
CA CYS A 98 -20.30 14.50 -10.03
C CYS A 98 -19.04 15.34 -9.71
N GLU A 99 -17.92 14.87 -10.27
CA GLU A 99 -16.56 15.41 -10.19
C GLU A 99 -16.50 16.95 -10.18
N PRO A 100 -15.90 17.59 -9.16
CA PRO A 100 -15.64 19.01 -9.18
C PRO A 100 -14.31 19.30 -9.89
N VAL A 101 -14.28 20.43 -10.59
CA VAL A 101 -13.05 21.15 -10.92
C VAL A 101 -12.39 21.52 -9.60
N PHE A 102 -11.40 20.74 -9.17
CA PHE A 102 -10.73 20.96 -7.89
C PHE A 102 -9.97 22.28 -7.93
N ASP A 103 -10.14 23.11 -6.90
CA ASP A 103 -9.39 24.35 -6.78
C ASP A 103 -7.88 24.07 -6.57
N ALA A 104 -7.04 25.10 -6.73
CA ALA A 104 -5.58 24.98 -6.56
C ALA A 104 -5.15 24.56 -5.13
N TRP A 105 -6.07 24.59 -4.17
CA TRP A 105 -5.85 24.40 -2.74
C TRP A 105 -6.40 23.08 -2.21
N HIS A 106 -7.06 22.30 -3.07
CA HIS A 106 -7.61 21.01 -2.71
C HIS A 106 -6.52 20.07 -2.17
N PRO A 107 -6.71 19.42 -1.01
CA PRO A 107 -5.70 18.56 -0.43
C PRO A 107 -5.44 17.36 -1.34
N LEU A 108 -4.15 17.01 -1.47
CA LEU A 108 -3.67 15.92 -2.32
C LEU A 108 -3.00 14.83 -1.48
N ASN A 109 -3.17 13.58 -1.88
CA ASN A 109 -2.39 12.47 -1.33
C ASN A 109 -0.94 12.49 -1.86
N THR A 110 -0.10 11.56 -1.39
CA THR A 110 1.29 11.46 -1.85
C THR A 110 1.46 10.96 -3.29
N ASN A 111 0.37 10.60 -3.97
CA ASN A 111 0.33 10.33 -5.41
C ASN A 111 -0.15 11.53 -6.24
N GLY A 112 -0.37 12.68 -5.61
CA GLY A 112 -0.83 13.90 -6.29
C GLY A 112 -2.31 13.85 -6.68
N GLU A 113 -3.06 12.90 -6.13
CA GLU A 113 -4.48 12.73 -6.40
C GLU A 113 -5.31 13.49 -5.37
N PRO A 114 -6.43 14.10 -5.78
CA PRO A 114 -7.31 14.83 -4.87
C PRO A 114 -7.99 13.87 -3.89
N PHE A 115 -8.06 14.27 -2.62
CA PHE A 115 -8.90 13.57 -1.65
C PHE A 115 -10.39 13.77 -1.94
N PRO A 116 -11.29 12.92 -1.40
CA PRO A 116 -12.74 13.16 -1.47
C PRO A 116 -13.14 14.51 -0.86
N GLN A 117 -14.25 15.09 -1.33
CA GLN A 117 -14.71 16.40 -0.87
C GLN A 117 -14.91 16.47 0.64
N SER A 118 -15.43 15.41 1.27
CA SER A 118 -15.62 15.34 2.72
C SER A 118 -14.32 15.51 3.51
N PHE A 119 -13.23 14.91 3.02
CA PHE A 119 -11.90 15.08 3.61
C PHE A 119 -11.43 16.53 3.44
N ALA A 120 -11.62 17.10 2.24
CA ALA A 120 -11.28 18.49 1.98
C ALA A 120 -12.07 19.48 2.85
N ASP A 121 -13.35 19.23 3.08
CA ASP A 121 -14.20 20.05 3.94
C ASP A 121 -13.74 19.98 5.40
N GLU A 122 -13.39 18.80 5.92
CA GLU A 122 -12.84 18.67 7.27
C GLU A 122 -11.50 19.40 7.41
N VAL A 123 -10.62 19.21 6.41
CA VAL A 123 -9.34 19.90 6.32
C VAL A 123 -9.53 21.43 6.37
N HIS A 124 -10.44 21.96 5.54
CA HIS A 124 -10.73 23.39 5.50
C HIS A 124 -11.39 23.90 6.78
N ALA A 125 -12.28 23.13 7.39
CA ALA A 125 -12.95 23.50 8.64
C ALA A 125 -11.95 23.60 9.81
N ARG A 126 -10.96 22.70 9.86
CA ARG A 126 -9.99 22.63 10.96
C ARG A 126 -8.76 23.51 10.77
N PHE A 127 -8.30 23.67 9.53
CA PHE A 127 -7.03 24.31 9.22
C PHE A 127 -7.16 25.56 8.34
N GLY A 128 -8.37 25.90 7.90
CA GLY A 128 -8.67 27.05 7.06
C GLY A 128 -8.53 26.78 5.55
N ARG A 129 -9.19 27.60 4.72
CA ARG A 129 -9.06 27.58 3.24
C ARG A 129 -7.84 28.34 2.74
N HIS A 130 -7.30 29.25 3.54
CA HIS A 130 -6.19 30.12 3.18
C HIS A 130 -5.00 29.71 4.04
N TYR A 131 -4.37 28.64 3.58
CA TYR A 131 -3.07 28.22 4.03
C TYR A 131 -2.11 29.40 3.89
N ALA A 132 -1.68 29.98 5.01
CA ALA A 132 -0.64 31.00 5.03
C ALA A 132 0.59 30.56 4.21
N GLU A 133 1.36 31.53 3.70
CA GLU A 133 2.61 31.28 2.98
C GLU A 133 3.46 30.23 3.72
N GLY A 134 3.79 29.12 3.03
CA GLY A 134 4.60 28.03 3.58
C GLY A 134 3.88 26.71 3.91
N HIS A 135 2.59 26.57 3.60
CA HIS A 135 1.85 25.32 3.83
C HIS A 135 1.67 24.47 2.56
N SER A 136 1.98 23.18 2.71
CA SER A 136 1.88 22.18 1.64
C SER A 136 0.46 21.64 1.52
N ARG A 137 -0.05 21.51 0.29
CA ARG A 137 -1.33 20.85 -0.03
C ARG A 137 -1.26 19.33 0.08
N TYR A 138 -0.08 18.75 0.27
CA TYR A 138 0.10 17.31 0.37
C TYR A 138 -0.16 16.81 1.79
N TRP A 139 -0.83 15.67 1.87
CA TRP A 139 -1.06 14.95 3.12
C TRP A 139 -0.55 13.51 2.96
N ALA A 140 0.03 13.00 4.03
CA ALA A 140 0.63 11.68 4.06
C ALA A 140 0.23 10.94 5.33
N THR A 141 0.19 9.62 5.23
CA THR A 141 0.24 8.73 6.39
C THR A 141 1.65 8.72 6.99
N VAL A 142 1.77 8.23 8.23
CA VAL A 142 3.07 8.05 8.89
C VAL A 142 3.97 7.13 8.06
N ASP A 143 3.41 6.01 7.59
CA ASP A 143 4.15 5.01 6.81
C ASP A 143 4.64 5.57 5.46
N GLU A 144 3.82 6.33 4.74
CA GLU A 144 4.27 6.94 3.49
C GLU A 144 5.44 7.91 3.74
N ALA A 145 5.29 8.78 4.75
CA ALA A 145 6.31 9.78 5.08
C ALA A 145 7.64 9.13 5.48
N GLU A 146 7.60 8.05 6.27
CA GLU A 146 8.78 7.32 6.71
C GLU A 146 9.38 6.44 5.60
N PHE A 147 8.58 5.58 4.97
CA PHE A 147 9.11 4.53 4.10
C PHE A 147 9.22 4.90 2.63
N ILE A 148 8.46 5.90 2.15
CA ILE A 148 8.52 6.33 0.74
C ILE A 148 9.38 7.57 0.60
N PHE A 149 9.23 8.54 1.51
CA PHE A 149 9.86 9.85 1.40
C PHE A 149 11.09 10.01 2.31
N ASP A 150 11.38 9.04 3.18
CA ASP A 150 12.48 9.12 4.18
C ASP A 150 12.45 10.44 4.96
N SER A 151 11.23 10.83 5.34
CA SER A 151 10.91 12.10 5.99
C SER A 151 9.83 11.87 7.04
N PRO A 152 10.16 11.20 8.17
CA PRO A 152 9.18 10.88 9.19
C PRO A 152 8.61 12.14 9.83
N PHE A 153 7.41 12.02 10.39
CA PHE A 153 6.80 13.07 11.19
C PHE A 153 7.58 13.34 12.48
N ASN A 154 7.57 14.60 12.92
CA ASN A 154 7.97 14.94 14.27
C ASN A 154 6.97 14.32 15.26
N SER A 155 7.43 13.63 16.29
CA SER A 155 6.57 12.93 17.25
C SER A 155 5.56 13.86 17.95
N SER A 156 5.95 15.11 18.20
CA SER A 156 5.07 16.16 18.74
C SER A 156 3.91 16.55 17.81
N PHE A 157 4.04 16.26 16.52
CA PHE A 157 3.02 16.53 15.49
C PHE A 157 2.01 15.39 15.35
N LEU A 158 2.35 14.17 15.80
CA LEU A 158 1.50 12.98 15.74
C LEU A 158 0.43 12.99 16.85
N LYS A 159 -0.48 13.96 16.77
CA LYS A 159 -1.63 14.12 17.66
C LYS A 159 -2.92 14.03 16.85
N GLU A 160 -3.99 13.54 17.48
CA GLU A 160 -5.32 13.46 16.86
C GLU A 160 -5.82 14.83 16.35
N SER A 161 -5.48 15.91 17.07
CA SER A 161 -5.78 17.28 16.67
C SER A 161 -5.15 17.70 15.33
N ASN A 162 -4.11 17.00 14.87
CA ASN A 162 -3.41 17.26 13.60
C ASN A 162 -3.72 16.24 12.51
N ALA A 163 -4.50 15.20 12.83
CA ALA A 163 -4.82 14.12 11.93
C ALA A 163 -6.22 14.30 11.33
N VAL A 164 -6.38 14.00 10.05
CA VAL A 164 -7.68 13.90 9.38
C VAL A 164 -7.91 12.45 8.99
N ALA A 165 -9.08 11.93 9.34
CA ALA A 165 -9.44 10.55 9.10
C ALA A 165 -10.07 10.40 7.72
N LEU A 166 -9.50 9.55 6.86
CA LEU A 166 -10.13 9.16 5.61
C LEU A 166 -10.73 7.75 5.76
N PRO A 167 -12.06 7.59 5.64
CA PRO A 167 -12.67 6.27 5.60
C PRO A 167 -12.29 5.58 4.29
N VAL A 168 -11.75 4.36 4.37
CA VAL A 168 -11.38 3.56 3.18
C VAL A 168 -12.64 3.04 2.46
N THR A 169 -13.73 2.81 3.20
CA THR A 169 -15.08 2.40 2.75
C THR A 169 -16.03 2.43 3.95
N GLU A 170 -17.35 2.42 3.74
CA GLU A 170 -18.34 2.33 4.83
C GLU A 170 -18.09 1.08 5.69
N GLY A 171 -17.79 1.28 6.98
CA GLY A 171 -17.55 0.19 7.95
C GLY A 171 -16.09 -0.27 8.12
N TYR A 172 -15.12 0.48 7.59
CA TYR A 172 -13.68 0.12 7.60
C TYR A 172 -12.82 1.09 8.42
N PRO A 173 -11.64 0.66 8.92
CA PRO A 173 -10.76 1.53 9.69
C PRO A 173 -10.35 2.76 8.88
N CYS A 174 -10.42 3.92 9.52
CA CYS A 174 -9.96 5.16 8.93
C CYS A 174 -8.44 5.16 8.80
N VAL A 175 -7.96 5.64 7.66
CA VAL A 175 -6.55 5.96 7.48
C VAL A 175 -6.32 7.38 7.97
N MET A 176 -5.37 7.56 8.87
CA MET A 176 -5.04 8.87 9.42
C MET A 176 -4.02 9.56 8.54
N TYR A 177 -4.39 10.73 8.03
CA TYR A 177 -3.54 11.59 7.24
C TYR A 177 -3.13 12.82 8.04
N TYR A 178 -1.88 13.23 7.86
CA TYR A 178 -1.30 14.41 8.49
C TYR A 178 -0.75 15.33 7.40
N SER A 179 -0.83 16.64 7.63
CA SER A 179 -0.20 17.61 6.73
C SER A 179 1.31 17.39 6.74
N VAL A 180 1.93 17.21 5.57
CA VAL A 180 3.36 16.91 5.43
C VAL A 180 4.28 17.99 6.01
N ARG A 181 3.76 19.18 6.33
CA ARG A 181 4.47 20.23 7.07
C ARG A 181 5.03 19.74 8.41
N GLY A 182 4.40 18.72 9.00
CA GLY A 182 4.83 18.11 10.26
C GLY A 182 6.04 17.17 10.14
N THR A 183 6.52 16.90 8.93
CA THR A 183 7.66 16.02 8.67
C THR A 183 9.00 16.73 8.90
N ARG A 184 10.08 15.95 8.99
CA ARG A 184 11.45 16.49 9.13
C ARG A 184 11.94 17.22 7.89
N ARG A 185 11.48 16.81 6.71
CA ARG A 185 11.82 17.39 5.40
C ARG A 185 10.53 17.62 4.61
N PRO A 186 9.79 18.72 4.84
CA PRO A 186 8.53 18.97 4.14
C PRO A 186 8.74 19.30 2.65
N ASP A 187 9.94 19.77 2.27
CA ASP A 187 10.35 20.12 0.92
C ASP A 187 10.35 18.93 -0.06
N VAL A 188 10.54 17.70 0.42
CA VAL A 188 10.51 16.51 -0.44
C VAL A 188 9.10 16.18 -0.92
N PHE A 189 8.05 16.79 -0.35
CA PHE A 189 6.67 16.59 -0.75
C PHE A 189 6.24 17.71 -1.70
N ASN A 190 6.48 17.52 -2.99
CA ASN A 190 6.25 18.51 -4.04
C ASN A 190 5.71 17.82 -5.31
N PRO A 191 5.25 18.56 -6.34
CA PRO A 191 4.65 17.95 -7.53
C PRO A 191 5.55 16.97 -8.30
N LEU A 192 6.87 17.02 -8.12
CA LEU A 192 7.79 16.10 -8.78
C LEU A 192 7.77 14.71 -8.12
N THR A 193 7.66 14.65 -6.81
CA THR A 193 7.75 13.42 -6.00
C THR A 193 6.38 12.91 -5.56
N CYS A 194 5.45 13.81 -5.25
CA CYS A 194 4.06 13.53 -4.92
C CYS A 194 3.22 13.32 -6.18
N ARG A 195 3.54 12.24 -6.91
CA ARG A 195 2.81 11.83 -8.10
C ARG A 195 2.64 10.33 -8.16
N ARG A 196 1.66 9.86 -8.91
CA ARG A 196 1.49 8.44 -9.19
C ARG A 196 2.73 7.92 -9.90
N TYR A 197 3.34 6.88 -9.35
CA TYR A 197 4.52 6.24 -9.91
C TYR A 197 4.13 4.87 -10.46
N GLN A 198 4.22 4.73 -11.78
CA GLN A 198 3.83 3.51 -12.51
C GLN A 198 5.06 2.92 -13.20
N PRO A 199 5.94 2.25 -12.43
CA PRO A 199 7.14 1.66 -13.00
C PRO A 199 6.76 0.49 -13.91
N VAL A 200 7.53 0.34 -14.97
CA VAL A 200 7.42 -0.74 -15.94
C VAL A 200 8.71 -1.53 -15.99
N ASN A 201 8.62 -2.81 -16.33
CA ASN A 201 9.79 -3.62 -16.57
C ASN A 201 10.45 -3.26 -17.92
N PHE A 202 11.52 -3.96 -18.25
CA PHE A 202 12.26 -3.79 -19.50
C PHE A 202 11.38 -3.94 -20.76
N TYR A 203 10.25 -4.64 -20.65
CA TYR A 203 9.30 -4.89 -21.74
C TYR A 203 8.05 -4.00 -21.68
N GLY A 204 8.01 -3.01 -20.79
CA GLY A 204 6.87 -2.12 -20.66
C GLY A 204 5.70 -2.68 -19.82
N ARG A 205 5.84 -3.84 -19.18
CA ARG A 205 4.81 -4.39 -18.28
C ARG A 205 4.84 -3.67 -16.94
N LEU A 206 3.67 -3.28 -16.44
CA LEU A 206 3.54 -2.61 -15.15
C LEU A 206 3.89 -3.55 -14.00
N TYR A 207 4.63 -3.06 -13.02
CA TYR A 207 4.79 -3.77 -11.76
C TYR A 207 3.53 -3.70 -10.90
N SER A 208 3.34 -4.71 -10.04
CA SER A 208 2.26 -4.70 -9.05
C SER A 208 2.35 -3.48 -8.11
N PRO A 209 1.22 -2.99 -7.56
CA PRO A 209 1.22 -1.80 -6.70
C PRO A 209 2.19 -1.88 -5.50
N SER A 210 2.28 -3.04 -4.85
CA SER A 210 3.19 -3.25 -3.71
C SER A 210 4.67 -3.11 -4.08
N VAL A 211 5.04 -3.59 -5.28
CA VAL A 211 6.40 -3.45 -5.82
C VAL A 211 6.64 -2.01 -6.23
N ALA A 212 5.67 -1.39 -6.89
CA ALA A 212 5.73 0.00 -7.34
C ALA A 212 5.95 0.99 -6.19
N THR A 213 5.38 0.75 -5.00
CA THR A 213 5.62 1.59 -3.81
C THR A 213 7.09 1.58 -3.39
N GLN A 214 7.73 0.40 -3.35
CA GLN A 214 9.16 0.31 -3.00
C GLN A 214 10.05 0.91 -4.10
N MET A 215 9.67 0.73 -5.36
CA MET A 215 10.34 1.37 -6.49
C MET A 215 10.22 2.90 -6.45
N LYS A 216 9.06 3.44 -6.05
CA LYS A 216 8.86 4.88 -5.87
C LYS A 216 9.82 5.42 -4.79
N ALA A 217 9.88 4.76 -3.64
CA ALA A 217 10.77 5.13 -2.55
C ALA A 217 12.23 5.21 -3.03
N SER A 218 12.70 4.14 -3.67
CA SER A 218 14.05 4.09 -4.23
C SER A 218 14.29 5.15 -5.31
N ALA A 219 13.32 5.39 -6.21
CA ALA A 219 13.45 6.41 -7.24
C ALA A 219 13.52 7.83 -6.68
N ILE A 220 12.83 8.11 -5.57
CA ILE A 220 12.96 9.38 -4.84
C ILE A 220 14.36 9.50 -4.22
N SER A 221 14.82 8.49 -3.48
CA SER A 221 16.13 8.52 -2.81
C SER A 221 17.30 8.71 -3.77
N TYR A 222 17.21 8.17 -4.98
CA TYR A 222 18.25 8.28 -6.01
C TYR A 222 17.97 9.40 -7.04
N GLY A 223 16.94 10.23 -6.83
CA GLY A 223 16.65 11.38 -7.69
C GLY A 223 16.25 11.01 -9.13
N CYS A 224 15.70 9.82 -9.35
CA CYS A 224 15.37 9.30 -10.67
C CYS A 224 13.87 9.01 -10.84
N ILE A 225 13.01 9.72 -10.13
CA ILE A 225 11.54 9.55 -10.19
C ILE A 225 10.96 9.69 -11.61
N ASN A 226 11.62 10.42 -12.51
CA ASN A 226 11.24 10.57 -13.93
C ASN A 226 11.53 9.34 -14.79
N SER A 227 12.32 8.40 -14.29
CA SER A 227 12.61 7.16 -14.97
C SER A 227 11.67 6.07 -14.48
N LEU A 228 10.83 5.55 -15.37
CA LEU A 228 9.84 4.52 -15.05
C LEU A 228 10.34 3.10 -15.34
N ILE A 229 11.43 2.94 -16.09
CA ILE A 229 11.91 1.63 -16.50
C ILE A 229 12.79 1.03 -15.40
N TRP A 230 12.42 -0.18 -14.99
CA TRP A 230 13.17 -1.03 -14.08
C TRP A 230 13.54 -2.34 -14.76
N LEU A 231 14.69 -2.88 -14.39
CA LEU A 231 15.18 -4.14 -14.92
C LEU A 231 15.92 -4.92 -13.84
N THR A 232 16.04 -6.24 -14.04
CA THR A 232 16.88 -7.06 -13.18
C THR A 232 18.36 -6.71 -13.38
N THR A 233 19.16 -6.76 -12.31
CA THR A 233 20.61 -6.58 -12.40
C THR A 233 21.26 -7.63 -13.29
N LYS A 234 20.71 -8.86 -13.29
CA LYS A 234 21.11 -9.95 -14.21
C LYS A 234 20.95 -9.52 -15.67
N ARG A 235 19.84 -8.86 -16.01
CA ARG A 235 19.60 -8.36 -17.37
C ARG A 235 20.57 -7.24 -17.74
N ALA A 236 20.78 -6.26 -16.86
CA ALA A 236 21.78 -5.22 -17.08
C ALA A 236 23.16 -5.84 -17.37
N HIS A 237 23.55 -6.82 -16.55
CA HIS A 237 24.82 -7.54 -16.71
C HIS A 237 24.92 -8.32 -18.02
N LYS A 238 23.83 -8.98 -18.47
CA LYS A 238 23.78 -9.68 -19.78
C LYS A 238 24.08 -8.75 -20.95
N HIS A 239 23.77 -7.46 -20.82
CA HIS A 239 24.09 -6.43 -21.82
C HIS A 239 25.42 -5.73 -21.56
N GLY A 240 26.24 -6.23 -20.63
CA GLY A 240 27.54 -5.65 -20.27
C GLY A 240 27.43 -4.33 -19.49
N ILE A 241 26.28 -4.05 -18.88
CA ILE A 241 26.00 -2.78 -18.21
C ILE A 241 25.92 -3.01 -16.71
N GLY A 242 26.83 -2.36 -15.98
CA GLY A 242 26.87 -2.42 -14.52
C GLY A 242 25.94 -1.41 -13.86
N VAL A 243 25.70 -1.61 -12.57
CA VAL A 243 25.05 -0.64 -11.68
C VAL A 243 26.05 0.46 -11.29
N ARG A 244 25.60 1.71 -11.10
CA ARG A 244 26.46 2.82 -10.64
C ARG A 244 26.99 2.55 -9.23
N SER A 245 28.16 3.11 -8.92
CA SER A 245 28.72 3.02 -7.56
C SER A 245 27.77 3.66 -6.54
N GLY A 246 27.63 3.05 -5.36
CA GLY A 246 26.74 3.52 -4.29
C GLY A 246 25.25 3.21 -4.46
N VAL A 247 24.82 2.64 -5.58
CA VAL A 247 23.44 2.19 -5.78
C VAL A 247 23.24 0.81 -5.15
N LYS A 248 22.16 0.66 -4.38
CA LYS A 248 21.70 -0.60 -3.81
C LYS A 248 20.45 -1.06 -4.58
N PRO A 249 20.53 -2.17 -5.34
CA PRO A 249 19.35 -2.75 -5.99
C PRO A 249 18.27 -3.14 -4.99
N LEU A 250 17.01 -2.96 -5.36
CA LEU A 250 15.88 -3.47 -4.59
C LEU A 250 15.85 -4.99 -4.66
N THR A 251 15.61 -5.65 -3.53
CA THR A 251 15.58 -7.11 -3.45
C THR A 251 14.16 -7.57 -3.14
N PHE A 252 13.59 -8.39 -4.02
CA PHE A 252 12.26 -8.97 -3.86
C PHE A 252 12.36 -10.50 -3.78
N CYS A 253 11.59 -11.08 -2.87
CA CYS A 253 11.47 -12.54 -2.72
C CYS A 253 10.05 -12.95 -3.15
N ALA A 254 9.92 -13.54 -4.35
CA ALA A 254 8.65 -14.04 -4.90
C ALA A 254 8.90 -15.35 -5.67
N ASP A 255 8.96 -16.47 -4.95
CA ASP A 255 9.43 -17.80 -5.43
C ASP A 255 10.89 -17.85 -5.93
N GLY A 256 11.61 -16.75 -5.77
CA GLY A 256 12.99 -16.53 -6.18
C GLY A 256 13.46 -15.17 -5.69
N ILE A 257 14.75 -14.89 -5.83
CA ILE A 257 15.35 -13.61 -5.44
C ILE A 257 15.55 -12.76 -6.69
N PHE A 258 14.90 -11.61 -6.74
CA PHE A 258 15.03 -10.63 -7.81
C PHE A 258 15.73 -9.40 -7.28
N HIS A 259 16.80 -8.99 -7.97
CA HIS A 259 17.45 -7.72 -7.74
C HIS A 259 17.09 -6.75 -8.85
N LEU A 260 16.30 -5.73 -8.53
CA LEU A 260 15.81 -4.74 -9.49
C LEU A 260 16.54 -3.41 -9.32
N VAL A 261 16.80 -2.77 -10.46
CA VAL A 261 17.44 -1.46 -10.52
C VAL A 261 16.72 -0.62 -11.56
N ASN A 262 16.56 0.67 -11.28
CA ASN A 262 16.04 1.60 -12.26
C ASN A 262 17.09 1.83 -13.36
N ILE A 263 16.67 1.94 -14.62
CA ILE A 263 17.60 2.15 -15.74
C ILE A 263 18.54 3.35 -15.51
N ALA A 264 18.04 4.44 -14.91
CA ALA A 264 18.80 5.65 -14.61
C ALA A 264 19.90 5.45 -13.55
N MET A 265 19.84 4.36 -12.77
CA MET A 265 20.84 3.99 -11.77
C MET A 265 21.96 3.10 -12.33
N THR A 266 21.96 2.83 -13.65
CA THR A 266 22.99 2.05 -14.33
C THR A 266 24.10 2.92 -14.91
N LYS A 267 25.26 2.32 -15.21
CA LYS A 267 26.42 3.05 -15.76
C LYS A 267 26.16 3.63 -17.16
N ASP A 268 25.24 3.05 -17.91
CA ASP A 268 24.92 3.45 -19.28
C ASP A 268 23.41 3.31 -19.56
N PRO A 269 22.58 4.27 -19.08
CA PRO A 269 21.13 4.23 -19.25
C PRO A 269 20.70 4.40 -20.71
N ALA A 270 21.46 5.15 -21.52
CA ALA A 270 21.13 5.41 -22.92
C ALA A 270 21.18 4.12 -23.73
N ARG A 271 22.26 3.34 -23.57
CA ARG A 271 22.40 2.05 -24.25
C ARG A 271 21.30 1.05 -23.89
N LEU A 272 20.85 1.02 -22.63
CA LEU A 272 19.71 0.19 -22.24
C LEU A 272 18.41 0.66 -22.88
N SER A 273 18.19 1.97 -23.00
CA SER A 273 17.01 2.53 -23.68
C SER A 273 16.99 2.16 -25.16
N ASP A 274 18.14 2.25 -25.85
CA ASP A 274 18.27 1.85 -27.25
C ASP A 274 18.01 0.36 -27.46
N LEU A 275 18.43 -0.48 -26.50
CA LEU A 275 18.15 -1.91 -26.50
C LEU A 275 16.64 -2.21 -26.34
N ILE A 276 15.94 -1.46 -25.49
CA ILE A 276 14.48 -1.61 -25.31
C ILE A 276 13.75 -1.26 -26.60
N LEU A 277 14.15 -0.16 -27.26
CA LEU A 277 13.57 0.27 -28.52
C LEU A 277 13.82 -0.72 -29.67
N SER A 278 14.93 -1.47 -29.63
CA SER A 278 15.31 -2.44 -30.67
C SER A 278 14.85 -3.88 -30.43
N GLN A 279 14.48 -4.26 -29.20
CA GLN A 279 14.17 -5.65 -28.81
C GLN A 279 12.71 -5.90 -28.40
N MET A 280 11.72 -5.22 -29.00
CA MET A 280 10.30 -5.51 -28.77
C MET A 280 9.88 -6.86 -29.39
N LEU A 281 10.34 -7.98 -28.83
CA LEU A 281 9.83 -9.32 -29.08
C LEU A 281 9.32 -9.93 -27.77
N PRO A 282 8.14 -10.57 -27.77
CA PRO A 282 7.57 -11.20 -26.59
C PRO A 282 8.36 -12.48 -26.26
N GLY A 283 9.25 -12.39 -25.27
CA GLY A 283 9.87 -13.52 -24.62
C GLY A 283 9.46 -13.58 -23.15
N LEU A 284 9.51 -14.78 -22.56
CA LEU A 284 9.36 -14.98 -21.11
C LEU A 284 10.25 -14.00 -20.36
N THR A 285 9.64 -13.24 -19.45
CA THR A 285 10.32 -12.18 -18.73
C THR A 285 10.91 -12.73 -17.44
N ASP A 286 12.14 -12.35 -17.11
CA ASP A 286 12.80 -12.80 -15.87
C ASP A 286 12.08 -12.29 -14.60
N ASP A 287 11.19 -11.32 -14.73
CA ASP A 287 10.48 -10.64 -13.63
C ASP A 287 8.94 -10.70 -13.74
N ASP A 288 8.40 -11.58 -14.59
CA ASP A 288 6.95 -11.67 -14.87
C ASP A 288 6.09 -11.78 -13.60
N ARG A 289 6.60 -12.48 -12.58
CA ARG A 289 5.91 -12.68 -11.29
C ARG A 289 5.72 -11.41 -10.46
N LEU A 290 6.49 -10.37 -10.76
CA LEU A 290 6.40 -9.07 -10.09
C LEU A 290 5.48 -8.10 -10.84
N THR A 291 5.08 -8.46 -12.07
CA THR A 291 4.29 -7.63 -12.98
C THR A 291 2.81 -8.01 -12.97
N ILE A 292 1.97 -7.06 -13.38
CA ILE A 292 0.54 -7.27 -13.57
C ILE A 292 0.37 -7.94 -14.94
N SER A 293 -0.27 -9.12 -14.93
CA SER A 293 -0.67 -9.87 -16.13
C SER A 293 -1.91 -9.28 -16.80
#